data_AF-A0A7J3Z7L5-F1
#
_entry.id   AF-A0A7J3Z7L5-F1
#
_cell.length_a   1.000
_cell.length_b   1.000
_cell.length_c   1.000
_cell.angle_alpha   90.00
_cell.angle_beta   90.00
_cell.angle_gamma   90.00
#
_symmetry.space_group_name_H-M   'P 1'
#
loop_
_entity.id
_entity.type
_entity.pdbx_description
1 polymer ?
#
loop_
_entity_poly.entity_id
_entity_poly.type
_entity_poly.pdbx_seq_one_letter_code
_entity_poly.pdbx_strand_id
1 'polypeptide(L)'
;MGKVQGFGWPGYTVIKTKKGVIRIPFLTFWDSGLGQHFYGLGCYLCSDHTNTPTDISLADPWTLPHELIRRLGGATLVVIRSEKGLEVFEGAVKAGYIRAVEVNPIYAIQYTTLLKLSKRVLGRNISDYMLSPGFTTITHELLYYVGRFLASRESLWSLLRLYHKTIRSFAFILAYALDYKLQTTWAKVNMYITLMQKKKLSST
;
A
#
# COMPACT_ATOMS: atom_id res chain seq x y z
N MET A 1 13.43 28.69 4.88
CA MET A 1 12.23 27.85 4.68
C MET A 1 12.36 27.16 3.33
N GLY A 2 12.93 25.94 3.33
CA GLY A 2 13.28 25.25 2.09
C GLY A 2 12.02 24.85 1.31
N LYS A 3 11.91 25.29 0.05
CA LYS A 3 10.91 24.79 -0.90
C LYS A 3 11.02 23.28 -0.95
N VAL A 4 9.98 22.56 -0.54
CA VAL A 4 9.87 21.12 -0.80
C VAL A 4 9.82 20.95 -2.32
N GLN A 5 10.91 20.48 -2.91
CA GLN A 5 11.05 20.28 -4.36
C GLN A 5 10.25 19.08 -4.89
N GLY A 6 9.58 18.33 -4.00
CA GLY A 6 8.64 17.27 -4.37
C GLY A 6 7.33 17.86 -4.85
N PHE A 7 6.73 17.28 -5.89
CA PHE A 7 5.45 17.68 -6.49
C PHE A 7 4.23 17.45 -5.57
N GLY A 8 4.38 17.70 -4.27
CA GLY A 8 3.44 17.34 -3.21
C GLY A 8 3.35 15.83 -2.97
N TRP A 9 2.48 15.46 -2.05
CA TRP A 9 2.01 14.09 -1.81
C TRP A 9 0.56 13.99 -2.33
N PRO A 10 0.18 12.96 -3.09
CA PRO A 10 0.89 11.69 -3.34
C PRO A 10 1.94 11.71 -4.47
N GLY A 11 2.13 12.86 -5.12
CA GLY A 11 3.22 13.07 -6.08
C GLY A 11 3.04 12.40 -7.44
N TYR A 12 4.16 12.25 -8.15
CA TYR A 12 4.23 11.79 -9.54
C TYR A 12 5.40 10.83 -9.74
N THR A 13 5.21 9.83 -10.59
CA THR A 13 6.32 9.12 -11.23
C THR A 13 6.89 10.02 -12.33
N VAL A 14 8.19 10.35 -12.23
CA VAL A 14 8.86 11.27 -13.15
C VAL A 14 9.81 10.50 -14.07
N ILE A 15 9.55 10.54 -15.37
CA ILE A 15 10.41 9.94 -16.39
C ILE A 15 11.14 11.08 -17.10
N LYS A 16 12.47 11.14 -16.94
CA LYS A 16 13.32 12.10 -17.62
C LYS A 16 13.85 11.48 -18.91
N THR A 17 13.57 12.13 -20.03
CA THR A 17 14.07 11.75 -21.36
C THR A 17 14.92 12.86 -21.94
N LYS A 18 15.72 12.56 -22.97
CA LYS A 18 16.45 13.59 -23.73
C LYS A 18 15.53 14.66 -24.33
N LYS A 19 14.25 14.32 -24.58
CA LYS A 19 13.24 15.19 -25.21
C LYS A 19 12.39 15.97 -24.20
N GLY A 20 12.55 15.71 -22.89
CA GLY A 20 11.77 16.37 -21.85
C GLY A 20 11.40 15.46 -20.69
N VAL A 21 10.51 15.97 -19.82
CA VAL A 21 10.09 15.32 -18.58
C VAL A 21 8.63 14.91 -18.69
N ILE A 22 8.35 13.61 -18.55
CA ILE A 22 7.00 13.05 -18.45
C ILE A 22 6.68 12.88 -16.97
N ARG A 23 5.50 13.33 -16.55
CA ARG A 23 5.01 13.18 -15.18
C ARG A 23 3.72 12.37 -15.20
N ILE A 24 3.73 11.24 -14.49
CA ILE A 24 2.58 10.36 -14.37
C ILE A 24 2.05 10.50 -12.94
N PRO A 25 0.79 10.93 -12.73
CA PRO A 25 0.21 11.01 -11.40
C PRO A 25 0.27 9.65 -10.68
N PHE A 26 0.49 9.67 -9.35
CA PHE A 26 0.62 8.46 -8.54
C PHE A 26 -0.51 7.43 -8.81
N LEU A 27 -1.77 7.85 -8.73
CA LEU A 27 -2.91 6.96 -8.93
C LEU A 27 -2.91 6.36 -10.34
N THR A 28 -2.64 7.17 -11.37
CA THR A 28 -2.55 6.71 -12.75
C THR A 28 -1.42 5.68 -12.93
N PHE A 29 -0.29 5.87 -12.26
CA PHE A 29 0.82 4.92 -12.32
C PHE A 29 0.42 3.54 -11.75
N TRP A 30 -0.27 3.51 -10.61
CA TRP A 30 -0.70 2.26 -9.98
C TRP A 30 -1.91 1.62 -10.65
N ASP A 31 -2.85 2.40 -11.19
CA ASP A 31 -4.07 1.90 -11.86
C ASP A 31 -3.83 1.46 -13.31
N SER A 32 -2.78 1.94 -13.96
CA SER A 32 -2.42 1.55 -15.34
C SER A 32 -1.79 0.15 -15.45
N GLY A 33 -1.49 -0.49 -14.33
CA GLY A 33 -0.75 -1.76 -14.30
C GLY A 33 0.77 -1.63 -14.32
N LEU A 34 1.30 -0.46 -14.66
CA LEU A 34 2.75 -0.18 -14.64
C LEU A 34 3.33 -0.40 -13.24
N GLY A 35 2.66 0.10 -12.19
CA GLY A 35 3.08 -0.12 -10.81
C GLY A 35 2.91 -1.56 -10.30
N GLN A 36 2.22 -2.44 -11.03
CA GLN A 36 1.76 -3.74 -10.49
C GLN A 36 2.36 -4.96 -11.19
N HIS A 37 2.71 -4.87 -12.47
CA HIS A 37 3.12 -6.04 -13.26
C HIS A 37 4.60 -6.06 -13.63
N PHE A 38 5.31 -4.97 -13.35
CA PHE A 38 6.71 -4.78 -13.76
C PHE A 38 7.71 -4.92 -12.60
N TYR A 39 7.26 -5.18 -11.36
CA TYR A 39 8.15 -5.52 -10.26
C TYR A 39 8.57 -7.00 -10.29
N GLY A 40 9.71 -7.30 -9.67
CA GLY A 40 10.23 -8.67 -9.56
C GLY A 40 9.34 -9.59 -8.72
N LEU A 41 9.47 -10.91 -8.91
CA LEU A 41 8.72 -11.91 -8.14
C LEU A 41 8.95 -11.75 -6.62
N GLY A 42 10.15 -11.37 -6.18
CA GLY A 42 10.43 -11.10 -4.77
C GLY A 42 9.50 -10.05 -4.16
N CYS A 43 9.28 -8.92 -4.82
CA CYS A 43 8.34 -7.88 -4.36
C CYS A 43 6.89 -8.38 -4.31
N TYR A 44 6.52 -9.27 -5.24
CA TYR A 44 5.19 -9.89 -5.23
C TYR A 44 4.98 -10.82 -4.04
N LEU A 45 5.99 -11.61 -3.69
CA LEU A 45 5.95 -12.62 -2.63
C LEU A 45 6.28 -12.06 -1.25
N CYS A 46 6.86 -10.86 -1.17
CA CYS A 46 7.19 -10.20 0.09
C CYS A 46 5.95 -10.08 0.99
N SER A 47 6.05 -10.69 2.18
CA SER A 47 5.04 -10.74 3.24
C SER A 47 5.14 -9.58 4.23
N ASP A 48 6.27 -8.86 4.27
CA ASP A 48 6.47 -7.73 5.18
C ASP A 48 6.63 -6.41 4.40
N HIS A 49 5.59 -5.58 4.47
CA HIS A 49 5.56 -4.24 3.85
C HIS A 49 5.82 -3.12 4.86
N THR A 50 6.01 -3.48 6.13
CA THR A 50 6.15 -2.54 7.25
C THR A 50 7.55 -2.54 7.84
N ASN A 51 8.44 -3.39 7.33
CA ASN A 51 9.81 -3.54 7.77
C ASN A 51 9.88 -3.89 9.27
N THR A 52 9.14 -4.94 9.66
CA THR A 52 9.00 -5.39 11.05
C THR A 52 10.30 -5.71 11.79
N PRO A 53 11.40 -6.19 11.17
CA PRO A 53 12.61 -6.50 11.93
C PRO A 53 13.46 -5.26 12.29
N THR A 54 13.03 -4.04 11.94
CA THR A 54 13.79 -2.82 12.22
C THR A 54 13.32 -2.08 13.47
N ASP A 55 14.27 -1.40 14.11
CA ASP A 55 14.04 -0.55 15.29
C ASP A 55 13.05 0.60 15.00
N ILE A 56 13.14 1.19 13.81
CA ILE A 56 12.31 2.32 13.35
C ILE A 56 11.91 2.09 11.89
N SER A 57 10.60 2.07 11.61
CA SER A 57 10.07 2.12 10.24
C SER A 57 9.51 3.50 9.93
N LEU A 58 9.77 3.97 8.71
CA LEU A 58 9.28 5.23 8.17
C LEU A 58 8.40 4.94 6.95
N ALA A 59 7.23 5.55 6.88
CA ALA A 59 6.30 5.35 5.78
C ALA A 59 5.52 6.62 5.45
N ASP A 60 5.04 6.69 4.21
CA ASP A 60 4.03 7.66 3.82
C ASP A 60 2.70 7.38 4.56
N PRO A 61 2.02 8.39 5.10
CA PRO A 61 0.83 8.23 5.92
C PRO A 61 -0.47 8.05 5.07
N TRP A 62 -0.52 7.01 4.24
CA TRP A 62 -1.65 6.75 3.31
C TRP A 62 -3.03 6.57 3.97
N THR A 63 -3.06 6.24 5.25
CA THR A 63 -4.28 6.00 6.04
C THR A 63 -4.77 7.25 6.78
N LEU A 64 -3.99 8.33 6.80
CA LEU A 64 -4.37 9.62 7.39
C LEU A 64 -5.06 10.52 6.35
N PRO A 65 -5.88 11.50 6.79
CA PRO A 65 -6.57 12.40 5.86
C PRO A 65 -5.58 13.27 5.11
N HIS A 66 -5.76 13.37 3.78
CA HIS A 66 -4.90 14.19 2.93
C HIS A 66 -4.80 15.64 3.41
N GLU A 67 -5.92 16.20 3.87
CA GLU A 67 -5.99 17.58 4.34
C GLU A 67 -5.11 17.84 5.56
N LEU A 68 -5.02 16.88 6.48
CA LEU A 68 -4.14 16.93 7.64
C LEU A 68 -2.67 16.95 7.20
N ILE A 69 -2.29 16.00 6.33
CA ILE A 69 -0.92 15.90 5.82
C ILE A 69 -0.51 17.15 5.05
N ARG A 70 -1.43 17.71 4.26
CA ARG A 70 -1.22 18.94 3.49
C ARG A 70 -1.00 20.15 4.40
N ARG A 71 -1.79 20.30 5.48
CA ARG A 71 -1.62 21.39 6.46
C ARG A 71 -0.26 21.34 7.16
N LEU A 72 0.29 20.15 7.35
CA LEU A 72 1.63 19.95 7.94
C LEU A 72 2.78 20.23 6.96
N GLY A 73 2.48 20.44 5.67
CA GLY A 73 3.50 20.58 4.63
C GLY A 73 4.16 19.26 4.23
N GLY A 74 3.51 18.12 4.58
CA GLY A 74 4.08 16.78 4.51
C GLY A 74 4.24 16.17 5.90
N ALA A 75 4.09 14.86 6.00
CA ALA A 75 4.36 14.12 7.23
C ALA A 75 4.82 12.70 6.91
N THR A 76 5.51 12.09 7.86
CA THR A 76 5.97 10.71 7.81
C THR A 76 5.35 9.96 8.97
N LEU A 77 4.75 8.81 8.69
CA LEU A 77 4.33 7.88 9.72
C LEU A 77 5.56 7.12 10.23
N VAL A 78 5.76 7.14 11.55
CA VAL A 78 6.90 6.49 12.21
C VAL A 78 6.38 5.39 13.12
N VAL A 79 6.96 4.19 13.01
CA VAL A 79 6.70 3.07 13.91
C VAL A 79 8.01 2.70 14.60
N ILE A 80 8.04 2.81 15.92
CA ILE A 80 9.19 2.50 16.76
C ILE A 80 8.94 1.15 17.43
N ARG A 81 9.93 0.25 17.41
CA ARG A 81 9.78 -1.14 17.89
C ARG A 81 10.75 -1.53 19.00
N SER A 82 11.91 -0.89 19.07
CA SER A 82 12.92 -1.20 20.08
C SER A 82 13.22 0.00 20.97
N GLU A 83 13.77 -0.28 22.15
CA GLU A 83 14.26 0.74 23.09
C GLU A 83 15.34 1.62 22.43
N LYS A 84 16.22 1.00 21.64
CA LYS A 84 17.26 1.75 20.92
C LYS A 84 16.67 2.69 19.87
N GLY A 85 15.65 2.22 19.15
CA GLY A 85 14.91 3.06 18.21
C GLY A 85 14.22 4.24 18.90
N LEU A 86 13.65 4.01 20.09
CA LEU A 86 13.01 5.04 20.90
C LEU A 86 14.02 6.10 21.36
N GLU A 87 15.17 5.68 21.91
CA GLU A 87 16.24 6.58 22.34
C GLU A 87 16.70 7.50 21.20
N VAL A 88 16.93 6.93 20.00
CA VAL A 88 17.33 7.71 18.82
C VAL A 88 16.24 8.70 18.40
N PHE A 89 14.98 8.26 18.39
CA PHE A 89 13.85 9.10 17.99
C PHE A 89 13.64 10.26 18.96
N GLU A 90 13.63 10.00 20.27
CA GLU A 90 13.48 11.02 21.31
C GLU A 90 14.66 11.99 21.31
N GLY A 91 15.88 11.50 21.09
CA GLY A 91 17.05 12.33 20.90
C GLY A 91 16.89 13.31 19.73
N ALA A 92 16.34 12.85 18.60
CA ALA A 92 16.07 13.70 17.44
C ALA A 92 14.99 14.75 17.70
N VAL A 93 13.94 14.41 18.46
CA VAL A 93 12.90 15.35 18.89
C VAL A 93 13.48 16.40 19.84
N LYS A 94 14.24 15.97 20.87
CA LYS A 94 14.84 16.85 21.87
C LYS A 94 15.85 17.82 21.27
N ALA A 95 16.62 17.38 20.27
CA ALA A 95 17.55 18.22 19.53
C ALA A 95 16.87 19.16 18.52
N GLY A 96 15.55 19.05 18.32
CA GLY A 96 14.78 19.92 17.43
C GLY A 96 14.92 19.58 15.94
N TYR A 97 15.47 18.41 15.59
CA TYR A 97 15.57 17.97 14.18
C TYR A 97 14.21 17.63 13.59
N ILE A 98 13.31 17.08 14.40
CA ILE A 98 11.96 16.68 13.99
C ILE A 98 10.92 17.13 15.01
N ARG A 99 9.67 17.28 14.54
CA ARG A 99 8.48 17.40 15.40
C ARG A 99 7.65 16.15 15.23
N ALA A 100 7.17 15.60 16.33
CA ALA A 100 6.39 14.37 16.35
C ALA A 100 5.05 14.60 17.03
N VAL A 101 4.02 13.91 16.54
CA VAL A 101 2.70 13.83 17.18
C VAL A 101 2.35 12.34 17.24
N GLU A 102 1.95 11.88 18.42
CA GLU A 102 1.50 10.51 18.58
C GLU A 102 0.18 10.30 17.82
N VAL A 103 0.10 9.19 17.08
CA VAL A 103 -1.10 8.80 16.33
C VAL A 103 -1.50 7.40 16.70
N ASN A 104 -2.78 7.08 16.49
CA ASN A 104 -3.26 5.74 16.81
C ASN A 104 -2.57 4.67 15.92
N PRO A 105 -2.11 3.54 16.49
CA PRO A 105 -1.44 2.49 15.73
C PRO A 105 -2.24 1.92 14.54
N ILE A 106 -3.57 2.06 14.53
CA ILE A 106 -4.41 1.61 13.42
C ILE A 106 -4.05 2.28 12.08
N TYR A 107 -3.43 3.46 12.11
CA TYR A 107 -2.97 4.15 10.91
C TYR A 107 -1.71 3.51 10.30
N ALA A 108 -0.96 2.71 11.06
CA ALA A 108 0.14 1.92 10.50
C ALA A 108 -0.33 0.69 9.69
N ILE A 109 -1.61 0.31 9.82
CA ILE A 109 -2.16 -0.89 9.15
C ILE A 109 -2.77 -0.51 7.81
N GLN A 110 -2.12 -0.91 6.72
CA GLN A 110 -2.62 -0.73 5.35
C GLN A 110 -3.33 -1.99 4.85
N TYR A 111 -4.30 -1.80 3.94
CA TYR A 111 -4.98 -2.90 3.25
C TYR A 111 -4.01 -3.85 2.55
N THR A 112 -2.97 -3.31 1.91
CA THR A 112 -1.92 -4.06 1.22
C THR A 112 -1.16 -4.97 2.16
N THR A 113 -0.87 -4.51 3.39
CA THR A 113 -0.24 -5.31 4.44
C THR A 113 -1.08 -6.54 4.75
N LEU A 114 -2.38 -6.35 4.97
CA LEU A 114 -3.31 -7.47 5.24
C LEU A 114 -3.36 -8.44 4.05
N LEU A 115 -3.41 -7.91 2.83
CA LEU A 115 -3.58 -8.72 1.62
C LEU A 115 -2.37 -9.64 1.43
N LYS A 116 -1.18 -9.18 1.80
CA LYS A 116 0.05 -9.98 1.72
C LYS A 116 0.09 -11.07 2.78
N LEU A 117 -0.50 -10.83 3.96
CA LEU A 117 -0.65 -11.86 5.00
C LEU A 117 -1.66 -12.95 4.60
N SER A 118 -2.60 -12.67 3.69
CA SER A 118 -3.56 -13.68 3.21
C SER A 118 -3.09 -14.43 1.96
N LYS A 119 -2.00 -14.01 1.31
CA LYS A 119 -1.50 -14.66 0.09
C LYS A 119 -0.94 -16.04 0.40
N ARG A 120 -1.56 -17.07 -0.17
CA ARG A 120 -1.03 -18.44 -0.13
C ARG A 120 -0.25 -18.63 -1.40
N VAL A 121 1.05 -18.33 -1.36
CA VAL A 121 1.94 -18.50 -2.51
C VAL A 121 2.01 -19.97 -2.90
N LEU A 122 1.13 -20.46 -3.78
CA LEU A 122 1.13 -21.82 -4.36
C LEU A 122 1.78 -22.91 -3.47
N GLY A 123 1.39 -22.98 -2.18
CA GLY A 123 1.87 -23.98 -1.22
C GLY A 123 3.17 -23.68 -0.44
N ARG A 124 3.74 -22.47 -0.51
CA ARG A 124 4.86 -22.04 0.34
C ARG A 124 4.37 -21.09 1.42
N ASN A 125 4.45 -21.56 2.68
CA ASN A 125 4.30 -20.72 3.87
C ASN A 125 5.50 -19.77 3.92
N ILE A 126 5.30 -18.50 3.58
CA ILE A 126 6.35 -17.47 3.66
C ILE A 126 6.33 -16.75 5.03
N SER A 127 5.29 -16.97 5.84
CA SER A 127 5.17 -16.36 7.18
C SER A 127 4.35 -17.22 8.13
N ASP A 128 4.70 -17.18 9.41
CA ASP A 128 3.94 -17.81 10.52
C ASP A 128 2.58 -17.14 10.75
N TYR A 129 2.41 -15.90 10.28
CA TYR A 129 1.17 -15.14 10.40
C TYR A 129 0.42 -15.11 9.07
N MET A 130 -0.34 -16.18 8.79
CA MET A 130 -1.19 -16.26 7.60
C MET A 130 -2.65 -15.99 7.94
N LEU A 131 -3.24 -14.99 7.28
CA LEU A 131 -4.70 -14.83 7.27
C LEU A 131 -5.30 -15.86 6.30
N SER A 132 -6.47 -16.39 6.64
CA SER A 132 -7.19 -17.27 5.71
C SER A 132 -7.53 -16.51 4.42
N PRO A 133 -7.26 -17.09 3.22
CA PRO A 133 -7.55 -16.41 1.96
C PRO A 133 -9.06 -16.24 1.81
N GLY A 134 -9.48 -15.02 1.49
CA GLY A 134 -10.84 -14.72 1.00
C GLY A 134 -10.92 -14.75 -0.53
N PHE A 135 -12.12 -14.60 -1.07
CA PHE A 135 -12.33 -14.51 -2.52
C PHE A 135 -11.52 -13.36 -3.13
N THR A 136 -11.48 -12.20 -2.47
CA THR A 136 -10.69 -11.04 -2.89
C THR A 136 -9.20 -11.36 -3.00
N THR A 137 -8.67 -12.16 -2.07
CA THR A 137 -7.25 -12.53 -2.08
C THR A 137 -6.95 -13.48 -3.25
N ILE A 138 -7.79 -14.51 -3.43
CA ILE A 138 -7.66 -15.46 -4.54
C ILE A 138 -7.76 -14.74 -5.89
N THR A 139 -8.75 -13.88 -6.04
CA THR A 139 -8.93 -13.05 -7.23
C THR A 139 -7.70 -12.18 -7.47
N HIS A 140 -7.13 -11.55 -6.44
CA HIS A 140 -5.91 -10.75 -6.59
C HIS A 140 -4.73 -11.58 -7.12
N GLU A 141 -4.57 -12.82 -6.67
CA GLU A 141 -3.50 -13.70 -7.16
C GLU A 141 -3.70 -14.10 -8.63
N LEU A 142 -4.90 -14.58 -8.99
CA LEU A 142 -5.23 -14.97 -10.36
C LEU A 142 -5.05 -13.78 -11.33
N LEU A 143 -5.59 -12.63 -10.94
CA LEU A 143 -5.49 -11.40 -11.72
C LEU A 143 -4.03 -10.96 -11.89
N TYR A 144 -3.21 -11.06 -10.84
CA TYR A 144 -1.79 -10.75 -10.97
C TYR A 144 -1.10 -11.65 -12.00
N TYR A 145 -1.34 -12.97 -12.01
CA TYR A 145 -0.70 -13.86 -12.99
C TYR A 145 -1.15 -13.55 -14.42
N VAL A 146 -2.44 -13.30 -14.64
CA VAL A 146 -2.98 -12.88 -15.95
C VAL A 146 -2.35 -11.56 -16.39
N GLY A 147 -2.36 -10.55 -15.52
CA GLY A 147 -1.79 -9.23 -15.81
C GLY A 147 -0.29 -9.28 -16.07
N ARG A 148 0.47 -10.09 -15.31
CA ARG A 148 1.91 -10.30 -15.52
C ARG A 148 2.19 -10.98 -16.85
N PHE A 149 1.40 -11.99 -17.23
CA PHE A 149 1.52 -12.63 -18.54
C PHE A 149 1.27 -11.63 -19.67
N LEU A 150 0.20 -10.84 -19.58
CA LEU A 150 -0.10 -9.79 -20.57
C LEU A 150 0.98 -8.69 -20.61
N ALA A 151 1.57 -8.34 -19.46
CA ALA A 151 2.65 -7.35 -19.39
C ALA A 151 3.98 -7.86 -19.96
N SER A 152 4.21 -9.18 -19.94
CA SER A 152 5.47 -9.80 -20.37
C SER A 152 5.78 -9.65 -21.86
N ARG A 153 4.78 -9.31 -22.69
CA ARG A 153 4.93 -9.14 -24.13
C ARG A 153 4.30 -7.83 -24.57
N GLU A 154 5.07 -6.98 -25.23
CA GLU A 154 4.59 -5.68 -25.72
C GLU A 154 3.40 -5.81 -26.68
N SER A 155 3.38 -6.86 -27.51
CA SER A 155 2.26 -7.17 -28.41
C SER A 155 0.92 -7.40 -27.70
N LEU A 156 0.94 -7.73 -26.40
CA LEU A 156 -0.25 -7.94 -25.58
C LEU A 156 -0.68 -6.69 -24.79
N TRP A 157 0.02 -5.56 -24.91
CA TRP A 157 -0.27 -4.38 -24.10
C TRP A 157 -1.61 -3.71 -24.42
N SER A 158 -2.14 -3.87 -25.64
CA SER A 158 -3.51 -3.47 -25.96
C SER A 158 -4.52 -4.25 -25.11
N LEU A 159 -4.33 -5.56 -24.97
CA LEU A 159 -5.15 -6.43 -24.13
C LEU A 159 -4.93 -6.15 -22.64
N LEU A 160 -3.70 -5.87 -22.21
CA LEU A 160 -3.40 -5.44 -20.84
C LEU A 160 -4.19 -4.18 -20.45
N ARG A 161 -4.28 -3.20 -21.36
CA ARG A 161 -5.06 -1.97 -21.14
C ARG A 161 -6.56 -2.26 -20.99
N LEU A 162 -7.11 -3.11 -21.85
CA LEU A 162 -8.52 -3.53 -21.73
C LEU A 162 -8.75 -4.29 -20.42
N TYR A 163 -7.87 -5.24 -20.10
CA TYR A 163 -7.91 -6.04 -18.89
C TYR A 163 -7.96 -5.18 -17.61
N HIS A 164 -7.14 -4.14 -17.51
CA HIS A 164 -7.16 -3.22 -16.36
C HIS A 164 -8.41 -2.36 -16.31
N LYS A 165 -8.88 -1.88 -17.47
CA LYS A 165 -10.04 -0.98 -17.54
C LYS A 165 -11.35 -1.69 -17.17
N THR A 166 -11.51 -2.96 -17.53
CA THR A 166 -12.80 -3.67 -17.41
C THR A 166 -12.72 -4.91 -16.53
N ILE A 167 -11.96 -5.92 -16.96
CA ILE A 167 -11.97 -7.28 -16.39
C ILE A 167 -11.60 -7.26 -14.91
N ARG A 168 -10.50 -6.56 -14.58
CA ARG A 168 -9.98 -6.45 -13.21
C ARG A 168 -11.04 -5.89 -12.25
N SER A 169 -11.64 -4.76 -12.61
CA SER A 169 -12.62 -4.06 -11.76
C SER A 169 -13.85 -4.93 -11.49
N PHE A 170 -14.39 -5.56 -12.54
CA PHE A 170 -15.54 -6.44 -12.40
C PHE A 170 -15.24 -7.66 -11.51
N ALA A 171 -14.08 -8.29 -11.69
CA ALA A 171 -13.66 -9.44 -10.89
C ALA A 171 -13.53 -9.07 -9.39
N PHE A 172 -12.98 -7.89 -9.07
CA PHE A 172 -12.89 -7.44 -7.68
C PHE A 172 -14.26 -7.13 -7.06
N ILE A 173 -15.19 -6.52 -7.81
CA ILE A 173 -16.56 -6.26 -7.32
C ILE A 173 -17.23 -7.58 -6.94
N LEU A 174 -17.15 -8.58 -7.81
CA LEU A 174 -17.72 -9.91 -7.54
C LEU A 174 -17.07 -10.57 -6.33
N ALA A 175 -15.73 -10.55 -6.26
CA ALA A 175 -14.99 -11.15 -5.16
C ALA A 175 -15.31 -10.51 -3.81
N TYR A 176 -15.43 -9.18 -3.76
CA TYR A 176 -15.83 -8.46 -2.55
C TYR A 176 -17.26 -8.81 -2.13
N ALA A 177 -18.19 -8.89 -3.08
CA ALA A 177 -19.57 -9.29 -2.80
C ALA A 177 -19.66 -10.71 -2.22
N LEU A 178 -18.85 -11.64 -2.75
CA LEU A 178 -18.76 -13.01 -2.24
C LEU A 178 -18.16 -13.06 -0.82
N ASP A 179 -17.07 -12.33 -0.59
CA ASP A 179 -16.42 -12.22 0.72
C ASP A 179 -17.40 -11.68 1.79
N TYR A 180 -18.16 -10.64 1.45
CA TYR A 180 -19.17 -10.06 2.34
C TYR A 180 -20.35 -11.00 2.57
N LYS A 181 -20.91 -11.59 1.49
CA LYS A 181 -22.07 -12.50 1.58
C LYS A 181 -21.75 -13.75 2.41
N LEU A 182 -20.54 -14.28 2.28
CA LEU A 182 -20.10 -15.48 2.99
C LEU A 182 -19.38 -15.17 4.31
N GLN A 183 -19.28 -13.89 4.69
CA GLN A 183 -18.72 -13.44 5.96
C GLN A 183 -17.33 -14.04 6.25
N THR A 184 -16.47 -14.05 5.23
CA THR A 184 -15.12 -14.63 5.34
C THR A 184 -14.30 -13.90 6.42
N THR A 185 -13.32 -14.58 7.02
CA THR A 185 -12.42 -13.97 8.02
C THR A 185 -11.76 -12.71 7.46
N TRP A 186 -11.36 -12.76 6.19
CA TRP A 186 -10.85 -11.62 5.44
C TRP A 186 -11.81 -10.43 5.42
N ALA A 187 -13.08 -10.68 5.07
CA ALA A 187 -14.11 -9.64 5.02
C ALA A 187 -14.29 -8.95 6.38
N LYS A 188 -14.34 -9.73 7.46
CA LYS A 188 -14.49 -9.24 8.83
C LYS A 188 -13.31 -8.36 9.25
N VAL A 189 -12.09 -8.85 9.06
CA VAL A 189 -10.85 -8.10 9.41
C VAL A 189 -10.80 -6.77 8.66
N ASN A 190 -11.03 -6.80 7.34
CA ASN A 190 -11.00 -5.59 6.52
C ASN A 190 -12.10 -4.58 6.94
N MET A 191 -13.30 -5.07 7.25
CA MET A 191 -14.40 -4.26 7.76
C MET A 191 -14.04 -3.59 9.09
N TYR A 192 -13.51 -4.34 10.06
CA TYR A 192 -13.13 -3.79 11.36
C TYR A 192 -12.06 -2.72 11.25
N ILE A 193 -11.04 -2.93 10.41
CA ILE A 193 -9.98 -1.95 10.19
C ILE A 193 -10.54 -0.68 9.56
N THR A 194 -11.39 -0.83 8.54
CA THR A 194 -12.05 0.32 7.88
C THR A 194 -12.92 1.11 8.87
N LEU A 195 -13.70 0.42 9.69
CA LEU A 195 -14.55 1.06 10.72
C LEU A 195 -13.72 1.77 11.78
N MET A 196 -12.64 1.15 12.26
CA MET A 196 -11.75 1.75 13.26
C MET A 196 -11.04 2.99 12.71
N GLN A 197 -10.57 2.94 11.46
CA GLN A 197 -9.96 4.08 10.78
C GLN A 197 -10.99 5.20 10.59
N LYS A 198 -12.20 4.90 10.07
CA LYS A 198 -13.25 5.91 9.86
C LYS A 198 -13.77 6.54 11.16
N LYS A 199 -13.97 5.76 12.22
CA LYS A 199 -14.47 6.25 13.52
C LYS A 199 -13.47 7.18 14.20
N LYS A 200 -12.18 6.86 14.13
CA LYS A 200 -11.13 7.69 14.76
C LYS A 200 -10.86 8.98 13.99
N LEU A 201 -11.10 8.97 12.68
CA LEU A 201 -11.10 10.19 11.87
C LEU A 201 -12.24 11.16 12.25
N SER A 202 -13.38 10.66 12.71
CA SER A 202 -14.49 11.53 13.16
C SER A 202 -14.35 12.08 14.59
N SER A 203 -13.43 11.53 15.39
CA SER A 203 -13.20 11.93 16.78
C SER A 203 -11.97 12.82 16.98
N THR A 204 -11.33 13.24 15.89
CA THR A 204 -10.14 14.10 15.86
C THR A 204 -10.46 15.36 15.08
#